data_AF-A0A7S2YZC6-F1
#
_entry.id   AF-A0A7S2YZC6-F1
#
_cell.length_a   1.000
_cell.length_b   1.000
_cell.length_c   1.000
_cell.angle_alpha   90.00
_cell.angle_beta   90.00
_cell.angle_gamma   90.00
#
_symmetry.space_group_name_H-M   'P 1'
#
loop_
_entity.id
_entity.type
_entity.pdbx_description
1 polymer ?
#
loop_
_entity_poly.entity_id
_entity_poly.type
_entity_poly.pdbx_seq_one_letter_code
_entity_poly.pdbx_strand_id
1 'polypeptide(L)'
;VGGVSYDANATYIDIPDHLVTFTDKLGEASDALAGTEGVQMVKGLQAGQMRLDEALRQSEIQLMPNGPVLRGDDIGDDDDGDDDDDDDGENEEDDDIDDDDDDDDDDDDDDDDDDERM
;
A
#
# COMPACT_ATOMS: atom_id res chain seq x y z
N VAL A 1 3.39 -12.44 19.41
CA VAL A 1 3.59 -11.51 18.29
C VAL A 1 2.31 -10.71 18.03
N GLY A 2 2.34 -9.40 18.26
CA GLY A 2 1.62 -8.38 17.47
C GLY A 2 0.10 -8.33 17.35
N GLY A 3 -0.72 -9.12 18.06
CA GLY A 3 -2.19 -9.06 17.92
C GLY A 3 -2.71 -9.59 16.59
N VAL A 4 -1.92 -10.35 15.84
CA VAL A 4 -2.33 -10.99 14.59
C VAL A 4 -2.56 -12.48 14.83
N SER A 5 -3.72 -13.02 14.43
CA SER A 5 -4.02 -14.45 14.47
C SER A 5 -4.42 -14.99 13.09
N TYR A 6 -4.08 -16.25 12.83
CA TYR A 6 -4.25 -16.88 11.51
C TYR A 6 -5.21 -18.07 11.60
N ASP A 7 -6.09 -18.20 10.61
CA ASP A 7 -6.94 -19.35 10.32
C ASP A 7 -6.63 -19.86 8.89
N ALA A 8 -7.15 -21.02 8.50
CA ALA A 8 -6.82 -21.71 7.25
C ALA A 8 -7.00 -20.84 5.98
N ASN A 9 -7.88 -19.85 6.04
CA ASN A 9 -8.18 -18.93 4.94
C ASN A 9 -8.38 -17.48 5.39
N ALA A 10 -7.98 -17.11 6.61
CA ALA A 10 -8.21 -15.78 7.15
C ALA A 10 -7.09 -15.33 8.08
N THR A 11 -6.87 -14.02 8.12
CA THR A 11 -5.99 -13.36 9.08
C THR A 11 -6.79 -12.34 9.85
N TYR A 12 -6.70 -12.39 11.17
CA TYR A 12 -7.34 -11.47 12.10
C TYR A 12 -6.30 -10.56 12.70
N ILE A 13 -6.61 -9.27 12.80
CA ILE A 13 -5.72 -8.25 13.34
C ILE A 13 -6.48 -7.53 14.46
N ASP A 14 -5.99 -7.65 15.69
CA ASP A 14 -6.47 -6.91 16.85
C ASP A 14 -5.82 -5.53 16.85
N ILE A 15 -6.64 -4.49 16.67
CA ILE A 15 -6.17 -3.12 16.69
C ILE A 15 -6.57 -2.45 18.01
N PRO A 16 -5.61 -1.97 18.82
CA PRO A 16 -5.91 -1.24 20.06
C PRO A 16 -6.85 -0.05 19.83
N ASP A 17 -7.79 0.15 20.77
CA ASP A 17 -8.82 1.21 20.71
C ASP A 17 -8.25 2.62 20.43
N HIS A 18 -7.04 2.93 20.92
CA HIS A 18 -6.41 4.24 20.73
C HIS A 18 -5.87 4.47 19.31
N LEU A 19 -5.62 3.41 18.55
CA LEU A 19 -5.19 3.47 17.16
C LEU A 19 -6.38 3.53 16.20
N VAL A 20 -7.54 3.03 16.64
CA VAL A 20 -8.78 3.10 15.85
C VAL A 20 -9.70 4.16 16.44
N THR A 21 -9.47 5.40 16.03
CA THR A 21 -10.41 6.48 16.35
C THR A 21 -11.72 6.37 15.57
N PHE A 22 -11.87 5.43 14.62
CA PHE A 22 -12.90 5.48 13.57
C PHE A 22 -14.04 4.44 13.70
N THR A 23 -13.87 3.37 14.48
CA THR A 23 -14.87 2.31 14.64
C THR A 23 -15.14 2.07 16.11
N ASP A 24 -16.40 2.14 16.53
CA ASP A 24 -16.76 1.74 17.89
C ASP A 24 -16.82 0.22 17.98
N LYS A 25 -16.87 -0.32 19.21
CA LYS A 25 -16.63 -1.73 19.62
C LYS A 25 -17.46 -2.84 18.95
N LEU A 26 -18.20 -2.58 17.88
CA LEU A 26 -19.01 -3.56 17.18
C LEU A 26 -18.93 -3.48 15.64
N GLY A 27 -17.87 -2.88 15.09
CA GLY A 27 -17.74 -2.72 13.63
C GLY A 27 -18.73 -1.70 13.04
N GLU A 28 -19.52 -1.05 13.89
CA GLU A 28 -20.29 0.12 13.53
C GLU A 28 -19.38 1.34 13.66
N ALA A 29 -19.29 2.14 12.60
CA ALA A 29 -18.73 3.47 12.72
C ALA A 29 -19.50 4.15 13.85
N SER A 30 -18.80 4.73 14.84
CA SER A 30 -19.51 5.50 15.86
C SER A 30 -20.36 6.53 15.14
N ASP A 31 -21.63 6.68 15.51
CA ASP A 31 -22.57 7.57 14.82
C ASP A 31 -22.04 9.03 14.78
N ALA A 32 -21.13 9.34 15.72
CA ALA A 32 -20.38 10.59 15.79
C ALA A 32 -19.32 10.78 14.69
N LEU A 33 -18.76 9.71 14.13
CA LEU A 33 -17.67 9.73 13.13
C LEU A 33 -18.03 9.11 11.79
N ALA A 34 -19.19 8.43 11.70
CA ALA A 34 -19.76 7.87 10.47
C ALA A 34 -19.95 8.90 9.33
N GLY A 35 -19.88 10.20 9.66
CA GLY A 35 -19.94 11.32 8.73
C GLY A 35 -18.63 12.10 8.54
N THR A 36 -17.51 11.69 9.12
CA THR A 36 -16.23 12.38 8.90
C THR A 36 -15.73 12.22 7.47
N GLU A 37 -15.04 13.24 6.98
CA GLU A 37 -14.46 13.26 5.62
C GLU A 37 -13.59 12.02 5.35
N GLY A 38 -12.73 11.64 6.30
CA GLY A 38 -11.88 10.44 6.18
C GLY A 38 -12.68 9.15 6.01
N VAL A 39 -13.74 8.95 6.80
CA VAL A 39 -14.61 7.76 6.70
C VAL A 39 -15.38 7.75 5.37
N GLN A 40 -15.85 8.91 4.91
CA GLN A 40 -16.52 9.03 3.62
C GLN A 40 -15.56 8.74 2.45
N MET A 41 -14.31 9.20 2.53
CA MET A 41 -13.29 8.88 1.53
C MET A 41 -13.02 7.39 1.45
N VAL A 42 -12.75 6.72 2.59
CA VAL A 42 -12.48 5.28 2.60
C VAL A 42 -13.68 4.47 2.10
N LYS A 43 -14.91 4.82 2.52
CA LYS A 43 -16.13 4.19 2.00
C LYS A 43 -16.30 4.43 0.50
N GLY A 44 -15.98 5.63 0.02
CA GLY A 44 -16.00 5.97 -1.40
C GLY A 44 -15.01 5.13 -2.21
N LEU A 45 -13.79 4.94 -1.70
CA LEU A 45 -12.76 4.10 -2.33
C LEU A 45 -13.15 2.61 -2.32
N GLN A 46 -13.72 2.11 -1.22
CA GLN A 46 -14.19 0.72 -1.12
C GLN A 46 -15.38 0.44 -2.06
N ALA A 47 -16.26 1.43 -2.26
CA ALA A 47 -17.39 1.31 -3.19
C ALA A 47 -17.01 1.53 -4.66
N GLY A 48 -15.84 2.12 -4.92
CA GLY A 48 -15.33 2.34 -6.27
C GLY A 48 -15.07 1.02 -6.99
N GLN A 49 -15.84 0.74 -8.04
CA GLN A 49 -15.67 -0.46 -8.88
C GLN A 49 -14.64 -0.28 -10.00
N MET A 50 -14.19 0.96 -10.23
CA MET A 50 -13.27 1.29 -11.31
C MET A 50 -11.82 1.17 -10.84
N ARG A 51 -10.98 0.50 -11.64
CA ARG A 51 -9.54 0.46 -11.40
C ARG A 51 -8.97 1.87 -11.59
N LEU A 52 -7.97 2.23 -10.80
CA LEU A 52 -7.35 3.55 -10.87
C LEU A 52 -6.90 3.90 -12.30
N ASP A 53 -6.32 2.94 -13.01
CA ASP A 53 -5.85 3.12 -14.39
C ASP A 53 -6.98 3.45 -15.36
N GLU A 54 -8.16 2.83 -15.17
CA GLU A 54 -9.34 3.10 -15.98
C GLU A 54 -9.89 4.50 -15.68
N ALA A 55 -9.89 4.89 -14.40
CA ALA A 55 -10.30 6.23 -14.00
C ALA A 55 -9.37 7.31 -14.55
N LEU A 56 -8.06 7.04 -14.61
CA LEU A 56 -7.05 7.94 -15.17
C LEU A 56 -7.18 8.06 -16.69
N ARG A 57 -7.41 6.96 -17.40
CA ARG A 57 -7.66 6.99 -18.86
C ARG A 57 -8.88 7.83 -19.22
N GLN A 58 -9.91 7.78 -18.39
CA GLN A 58 -11.13 8.57 -18.58
C GLN A 58 -11.01 10.02 -18.06
N SER A 59 -9.89 10.36 -17.41
CA SER A 59 -9.70 11.69 -16.83
C SER A 59 -9.32 12.73 -17.89
N GLU A 60 -9.89 13.92 -17.76
CA GLU A 60 -9.68 15.04 -18.67
C GLU A 60 -9.11 16.23 -17.89
N ILE A 61 -7.91 16.67 -18.24
CA ILE A 61 -7.25 17.82 -17.60
C ILE A 61 -7.28 19.01 -18.55
N GLN A 62 -7.94 20.09 -18.12
CA GLN A 62 -7.94 21.37 -18.81
C GLN A 62 -7.29 22.44 -17.92
N LEU A 63 -6.10 22.90 -18.31
CA LEU A 63 -5.30 23.86 -17.53
C LEU A 63 -5.78 25.31 -17.65
N MET A 64 -6.40 25.65 -18.79
CA MET A 64 -6.87 27.01 -19.07
C MET A 64 -8.34 26.95 -19.52
N PRO A 65 -9.19 27.89 -19.11
CA PRO A 65 -10.53 27.99 -19.67
C PRO A 65 -10.44 28.23 -21.19
N ASN A 66 -10.93 27.26 -21.99
CA ASN A 66 -10.78 27.14 -23.45
C ASN A 66 -9.38 26.71 -23.96
N GLY A 67 -8.53 26.19 -23.08
CA GLY A 67 -7.24 25.60 -23.46
C GLY A 67 -7.38 24.19 -24.00
N PRO A 68 -6.27 23.63 -24.54
CA PRO A 68 -6.23 22.24 -24.95
C PRO A 68 -6.56 21.34 -23.77
N VAL A 69 -7.28 20.29 -24.09
CA VAL A 69 -7.70 19.24 -23.18
C VAL A 69 -6.67 18.12 -23.30
N LEU A 70 -6.13 17.68 -22.16
CA LEU A 70 -5.26 16.51 -22.09
C LEU A 70 -6.08 15.35 -21.56
N ARG A 71 -6.11 14.23 -22.29
CA ARG A 71 -6.75 13.00 -21.83
C ARG A 71 -5.70 11.96 -21.44
N GLY A 72 -6.05 11.09 -20.51
CA GLY A 72 -5.12 10.08 -19.99
C GLY A 72 -4.70 9.03 -21.01
N ASP A 73 -5.47 8.81 -22.08
CA ASP A 73 -5.15 7.93 -23.20
C ASP A 73 -4.12 8.55 -24.18
N ASP A 74 -4.00 9.87 -24.22
CA ASP A 74 -3.08 10.58 -25.14
C ASP A 74 -1.62 10.65 -24.62
N ILE A 75 -1.34 10.22 -23.38
CA ILE A 75 -0.03 10.44 -22.70
C ILE A 75 0.96 9.27 -22.91
N GLY A 76 0.52 8.18 -23.55
CA GLY A 76 1.32 6.95 -23.70
C GLY A 76 1.34 6.32 -25.10
N ASP A 77 0.81 7.02 -26.11
CA ASP A 77 0.85 6.61 -27.52
C ASP A 77 1.87 7.49 -28.26
N ASP A 78 3.08 7.61 -27.68
CA ASP A 78 4.24 8.10 -28.42
C ASP A 78 4.61 6.96 -29.36
N ASP A 79 4.07 7.07 -30.57
CA ASP A 79 4.48 6.40 -31.80
C ASP A 79 6.01 6.21 -31.78
N ASP A 80 6.46 5.01 -31.37
CA ASP A 80 7.84 4.52 -31.44
C ASP A 80 8.27 4.40 -32.90
N GLY A 81 8.32 5.56 -33.56
CA GLY A 81 8.89 5.75 -34.87
C GLY A 81 10.38 5.50 -34.79
N ASP A 82 10.76 4.28 -35.15
CA ASP A 82 11.85 3.98 -36.08
C ASP A 82 13.16 4.72 -35.73
N ASP A 83 13.97 4.12 -34.84
CA ASP A 83 15.42 4.37 -34.87
C ASP A 83 16.14 3.03 -34.97
N ASP A 84 16.63 2.83 -36.20
CA ASP A 84 17.40 1.75 -36.80
C ASP A 84 18.42 1.03 -35.87
N ASP A 85 18.54 -0.27 -36.14
CA ASP A 85 19.76 -1.11 -36.06
C ASP A 85 21.04 -0.42 -35.54
N ASP A 86 21.49 -0.82 -34.34
CA ASP A 86 22.93 -1.01 -34.11
C ASP A 86 23.16 -2.23 -33.19
N ASP A 87 23.34 -3.36 -33.86
CA ASP A 87 24.01 -4.57 -33.41
C ASP A 87 25.45 -4.23 -32.96
N ASP A 88 25.80 -4.46 -31.70
CA ASP A 88 27.04 -5.13 -31.29
C ASP A 88 27.30 -4.98 -29.79
N GLY A 89 27.60 -6.11 -29.13
CA GLY A 89 28.52 -6.10 -28.00
C GLY A 89 28.01 -6.70 -26.70
N GLU A 90 28.06 -8.03 -26.66
CA GLU A 90 28.38 -8.86 -25.50
C GLU A 90 29.05 -8.10 -24.32
N ASN A 91 28.47 -8.17 -23.12
CA ASN A 91 29.28 -8.44 -21.93
C ASN A 91 28.46 -9.16 -20.85
N GLU A 92 28.77 -10.44 -20.69
CA GLU A 92 28.39 -11.31 -19.58
C GLU A 92 29.28 -10.99 -18.37
N GLU A 93 28.75 -10.39 -17.31
CA GLU A 93 29.32 -10.39 -15.94
C GLU A 93 28.08 -10.29 -15.01
N ASP A 94 27.46 -11.37 -14.53
CA ASP A 94 27.91 -12.35 -13.54
C ASP A 94 28.55 -11.71 -12.30
N ASP A 95 27.71 -11.07 -11.49
CA ASP A 95 28.04 -10.77 -10.09
C ASP A 95 27.09 -11.59 -9.20
N ASP A 96 27.56 -12.79 -8.90
CA ASP A 96 27.11 -13.65 -7.81
C ASP A 96 26.90 -12.82 -6.53
N ILE A 97 25.65 -12.69 -6.11
CA ILE A 97 25.29 -12.16 -4.79
C ILE A 97 25.69 -13.22 -3.77
N ASP A 98 26.81 -12.96 -3.11
CA ASP A 98 27.37 -13.74 -2.00
C ASP A 98 26.39 -13.72 -0.82
N ASP A 99 25.83 -14.90 -0.58
CA ASP A 99 24.91 -15.27 0.49
C ASP A 99 25.75 -15.59 1.74
N ASP A 100 26.20 -14.55 2.47
CA ASP A 100 26.90 -14.73 3.74
C ASP A 100 25.87 -14.80 4.89
N ASP A 101 25.46 -16.05 5.07
CA ASP A 101 24.79 -16.69 6.21
C ASP A 101 25.82 -16.86 7.35
N ASP A 102 25.72 -16.09 8.43
CA ASP A 102 26.15 -16.44 9.82
C ASP A 102 26.15 -15.17 10.69
N ASP A 103 25.32 -15.08 11.73
CA ASP A 103 25.67 -15.76 12.97
C ASP A 103 24.58 -15.53 14.04
N ASP A 104 24.23 -16.65 14.63
CA ASP A 104 23.34 -16.88 15.75
C ASP A 104 24.01 -16.34 17.02
N ASP A 105 23.39 -15.40 17.74
CA ASP A 105 23.77 -15.14 19.13
C ASP A 105 22.50 -14.96 19.96
N ASP A 106 22.02 -16.13 20.38
CA ASP A 106 21.38 -16.38 21.68
C ASP A 106 22.02 -15.51 22.77
N ASP A 107 21.25 -14.60 23.36
CA ASP A 107 21.50 -14.21 24.75
C ASP A 107 20.17 -14.21 25.50
N ASP A 108 19.92 -15.41 26.01
CA ASP A 108 18.97 -15.82 27.03
C ASP A 108 19.56 -15.41 28.39
N ASP A 109 18.95 -14.43 29.08
CA ASP A 109 19.12 -14.15 30.52
C ASP A 109 17.93 -13.24 30.90
N ASP A 110 16.79 -13.79 31.34
CA ASP A 110 16.51 -14.39 32.65
C ASP A 110 16.55 -13.38 33.81
N ASP A 111 15.64 -13.60 34.76
CA ASP A 111 15.47 -12.99 36.08
C ASP A 111 14.67 -11.68 36.27
N ASP A 112 13.48 -11.91 36.84
CA ASP A 112 13.02 -11.37 38.14
C ASP A 112 12.80 -9.84 38.29
N ASP A 113 11.56 -9.45 38.55
CA ASP A 113 11.06 -9.38 39.92
C ASP A 113 9.68 -8.68 40.01
N ASP A 114 8.72 -9.43 40.54
CA ASP A 114 7.83 -9.05 41.63
C ASP A 114 7.75 -7.55 42.03
N ASP A 115 6.60 -6.92 41.80
CA ASP A 115 6.09 -5.94 42.78
C ASP A 115 4.55 -5.88 42.70
N GLU A 116 3.93 -6.88 43.33
CA GLU A 116 2.62 -6.70 43.96
C GLU A 116 2.66 -5.48 44.90
N ARG A 117 2.04 -4.37 44.50
CA ARG A 117 1.69 -3.31 45.45
C ARG A 117 0.21 -2.99 45.45
N MET A 118 -0.36 -3.36 46.59
CA MET A 118 -1.68 -3.07 47.15
C MET A 118 -2.19 -1.65 46.91
#